data_AF-A0A250ICY1-F1
#
_entry.id   AF-A0A250ICY1-F1
#
_cell.length_a   1.000
_cell.length_b   1.000
_cell.length_c   1.000
_cell.angle_alpha   90.00
_cell.angle_beta   90.00
_cell.angle_gamma   90.00
#
_symmetry.space_group_name_H-M   'P 1'
#
loop_
_entity.id
_entity.type
_entity.pdbx_description
1 polymer ?
#
loop_
_entity_poly.entity_id
_entity_poly.type
_entity_poly.pdbx_seq_one_letter_code
_entity_poly.pdbx_strand_id
1 'polypeptide(L)'
;MAALLAGVLSANPYAPPFWARDMNALVARLAETPATPMETEQRRLFADVVPFLNCEPLAPVPAGGAPYAPRVLLRLEQARRGRLGPSAATAPTLWREVLAPDFFRRAATLPQDEVLRWPLEEERWSNETLEFRLRPSSCDKPVPDADELSLLTPELMKELEAALEPEPSARLLYHQASRLLARGRTDEAREVARRLSPATLGDELRPLGELVRLALGLEPPSEYERLAHEPALSGQRLPILVQAAAHMAQEARWKDVLALTEPYAAWPGVTTPPAEVPPRREVFYRRALAQQALGEWEALARGWASVFPALAGAQDPLAEALRGIALASLTRGGLGPEALALLRDLGPAAGLGKRLATLGGLALDSGNVRLALDVSERLLKEPGTPSRARGHTLRAEVALATDDAAGLARAIERLLTLRQQERAAVKDLDEVDRIVLALAQALVTASADLTEARWRPVLTRQLEAMRQGVHSRHEKTFPPLFAALEDRAPQAAAKGKRAQAFVAVGQVSVGAPPGMLPPPGFSVEWPEPYSLLVLPLPDGTARAWFPRESLPSSPVSAPAKTEVPHAP
;
A
#
# COMPACT_ATOMS: atom_id res chain seq x y z
N MET A 1 -3.29 16.07 34.07
CA MET A 1 -4.43 16.45 33.20
C MET A 1 -4.53 17.97 33.15
N ALA A 2 -3.70 18.58 32.31
CA ALA A 2 -3.79 20.00 32.00
C ALA A 2 -3.27 20.17 30.57
N ALA A 3 -4.10 20.65 29.65
CA ALA A 3 -3.59 21.16 28.38
C ALA A 3 -2.80 22.44 28.66
N LEU A 4 -1.79 22.75 27.83
CA LEU A 4 -0.93 23.93 28.01
C LEU A 4 -1.75 25.24 28.10
N LEU A 5 -2.88 25.32 27.38
CA LEU A 5 -3.88 26.37 27.61
C LEU A 5 -4.52 26.25 29.00
N ALA A 6 -5.26 25.17 29.29
CA ALA A 6 -6.04 25.01 30.53
C ALA A 6 -5.24 25.30 31.83
N GLY A 7 -3.96 24.93 31.89
CA GLY A 7 -3.08 25.27 33.02
C GLY A 7 -2.81 26.78 33.15
N VAL A 8 -2.43 27.42 32.04
CA VAL A 8 -2.18 28.88 31.93
C VAL A 8 -3.46 29.72 32.10
N LEU A 9 -4.62 29.13 31.81
CA LEU A 9 -5.95 29.73 31.90
C LEU A 9 -6.58 29.67 33.30
N SER A 10 -5.91 29.12 34.32
CA SER A 10 -6.53 28.93 35.65
C SER A 10 -6.43 30.13 36.60
N ALA A 11 -5.50 31.06 36.36
CA ALA A 11 -5.13 32.12 37.32
C ALA A 11 -4.82 33.48 36.65
N ASN A 12 -5.63 33.89 35.67
CA ASN A 12 -5.28 34.94 34.70
C ASN A 12 -6.50 35.87 34.44
N PRO A 13 -6.36 37.21 34.43
CA PRO A 13 -7.46 38.14 34.22
C PRO A 13 -8.21 37.99 32.88
N TYR A 14 -7.57 37.45 31.83
CA TYR A 14 -8.21 37.18 30.54
C TYR A 14 -9.01 35.87 30.51
N ALA A 15 -8.86 35.01 31.51
CA ALA A 15 -9.46 33.68 31.50
C ALA A 15 -10.97 33.64 31.80
N PRO A 16 -11.53 34.38 32.78
CA PRO A 16 -12.98 34.36 33.05
C PRO A 16 -13.89 34.60 31.83
N PRO A 17 -13.65 35.62 30.96
CA PRO A 17 -14.50 35.82 29.78
C PRO A 17 -14.30 34.72 28.72
N PHE A 18 -13.09 34.17 28.59
CA PHE A 18 -12.82 33.03 27.71
C PHE A 18 -13.54 31.75 28.17
N TRP A 19 -13.50 31.45 29.47
CA TRP A 19 -14.24 30.33 30.07
C TRP A 19 -15.76 30.52 29.95
N ALA A 20 -16.25 31.76 30.11
CA ALA A 20 -17.66 32.14 29.88
C ALA A 20 -18.06 32.16 28.39
N ARG A 21 -17.09 31.97 27.47
CA ARG A 21 -17.26 31.99 26.01
C ARG A 21 -17.85 33.30 25.48
N ASP A 22 -17.55 34.41 26.18
CA ASP A 22 -17.89 35.77 25.78
C ASP A 22 -16.70 36.43 25.08
N MET A 23 -16.80 36.51 23.76
CA MET A 23 -15.75 37.10 22.92
C MET A 23 -15.71 38.64 23.04
N ASN A 24 -16.81 39.29 23.43
CA ASN A 24 -16.86 40.74 23.61
C ASN A 24 -16.15 41.12 24.92
N ALA A 25 -16.46 40.42 26.02
CA ALA A 25 -15.81 40.62 27.31
C ALA A 25 -14.30 40.29 27.25
N LEU A 26 -13.90 39.29 26.46
CA LEU A 26 -12.48 38.98 26.23
C LEU A 26 -11.76 40.11 25.48
N VAL A 27 -12.37 40.66 24.41
CA VAL A 27 -11.80 41.79 23.65
C VAL A 27 -11.73 43.06 24.50
N ALA A 28 -12.77 43.36 25.29
CA ALA A 28 -12.76 44.48 26.22
C ALA A 28 -11.62 44.36 27.26
N ARG A 29 -11.46 43.19 27.88
CA ARG A 29 -10.37 42.93 28.83
C ARG A 29 -8.99 43.09 28.16
N LEU A 30 -8.85 42.66 26.90
CA LEU A 30 -7.60 42.82 26.13
C LEU A 30 -7.22 44.28 25.83
N ALA A 31 -8.14 45.24 25.95
CA ALA A 31 -7.85 46.67 25.79
C ALA A 31 -7.09 47.26 26.98
N GLU A 32 -7.24 46.70 28.18
CA GLU A 32 -6.58 47.19 29.39
C GLU A 32 -5.04 47.10 29.27
N THR A 33 -4.35 48.05 29.91
CA THR A 33 -2.88 48.06 29.94
C THR A 33 -2.40 46.99 30.94
N PRO A 34 -1.54 46.02 30.54
CA PRO A 34 -1.08 44.98 31.45
C PRO A 34 -0.23 45.58 32.57
N ALA A 35 -0.49 45.16 33.80
CA ALA A 35 0.22 45.61 35.00
C ALA A 35 1.55 44.87 35.23
N THR A 36 1.76 43.72 34.58
CA THR A 36 2.98 42.91 34.75
C THR A 36 3.59 42.37 33.44
N PRO A 37 4.89 42.02 33.41
CA PRO A 37 5.51 41.34 32.27
C PRO A 37 4.87 39.97 31.97
N MET A 38 4.45 39.22 33.00
CA MET A 38 3.75 37.94 32.82
C MET A 38 2.39 38.13 32.13
N GLU A 39 1.62 39.13 32.58
CA GLU A 39 0.35 39.52 31.96
C GLU A 39 0.56 40.01 30.51
N THR A 40 1.74 40.57 30.18
CA THR A 40 2.07 40.99 28.81
C THR A 40 2.21 39.79 27.85
N GLU A 41 2.85 38.68 28.25
CA GLU A 41 2.87 37.45 27.43
C GLU A 41 1.50 36.76 27.39
N GLN A 42 0.74 36.79 28.48
CA GLN A 42 -0.64 36.30 28.50
C GLN A 42 -1.52 37.11 27.54
N ARG A 43 -1.42 38.45 27.54
CA ARG A 43 -2.10 39.35 26.58
C ARG A 43 -1.71 39.03 25.14
N ARG A 44 -0.43 38.75 24.86
CA ARG A 44 0.07 38.33 23.53
C ARG A 44 -0.53 37.00 23.06
N LEU A 45 -0.71 36.03 23.95
CA LEU A 45 -1.41 34.78 23.63
C LEU A 45 -2.89 35.04 23.32
N PHE A 46 -3.61 35.73 24.19
CA PHE A 46 -5.05 35.96 23.97
C PHE A 46 -5.34 36.88 22.76
N ALA A 47 -4.41 37.78 22.42
CA ALA A 47 -4.44 38.54 21.17
C ALA A 47 -4.25 37.68 19.91
N ASP A 48 -3.65 36.48 19.99
CA ASP A 48 -3.69 35.48 18.92
C ASP A 48 -5.00 34.65 18.96
N VAL A 49 -5.53 34.36 20.16
CA VAL A 49 -6.78 33.59 20.33
C VAL A 49 -7.98 34.27 19.68
N VAL A 50 -8.12 35.59 19.80
CA VAL A 50 -9.30 36.30 19.25
C VAL A 50 -9.37 36.22 17.70
N PRO A 51 -8.33 36.55 16.92
CA PRO A 51 -8.31 36.34 15.47
C PRO A 51 -8.51 34.87 15.09
N PHE A 52 -7.88 33.94 15.81
CA PHE A 52 -8.01 32.49 15.57
C PHE A 52 -9.47 32.01 15.65
N LEU A 53 -10.21 32.44 16.69
CA LEU A 53 -11.63 32.12 16.89
C LEU A 53 -12.58 32.89 15.96
N ASN A 54 -12.12 34.00 15.37
CA ASN A 54 -12.78 34.69 14.26
C ASN A 54 -12.39 34.13 12.89
N CYS A 55 -11.57 33.07 12.86
CA CYS A 55 -11.05 32.42 11.66
C CYS A 55 -10.17 33.34 10.77
N GLU A 56 -9.59 34.39 11.35
CA GLU A 56 -8.67 35.32 10.69
C GLU A 56 -7.22 34.77 10.68
N PRO A 57 -6.38 35.10 9.66
CA PRO A 57 -4.98 34.68 9.63
C PRO A 57 -4.16 35.21 10.81
N LEU A 58 -3.37 34.33 11.46
CA LEU A 58 -2.41 34.72 12.49
C LEU A 58 -1.11 35.20 11.87
N ALA A 59 -0.61 36.36 12.33
CA ALA A 59 0.71 36.83 11.96
C ALA A 59 1.81 35.84 12.43
N PRO A 60 2.93 35.69 11.72
CA PRO A 60 4.04 34.85 12.19
C PRO A 60 4.57 35.32 13.55
N VAL A 61 5.18 34.42 14.32
CA VAL A 61 5.88 34.80 15.56
C VAL A 61 7.11 35.64 15.19
N PRO A 62 7.31 36.84 15.77
CA PRO A 62 8.43 37.70 15.40
C PRO A 62 9.79 37.04 15.66
N ALA A 63 10.70 37.14 14.69
CA ALA A 63 12.07 36.67 14.82
C ALA A 63 12.78 37.36 16.00
N GLY A 64 13.43 36.58 16.87
CA GLY A 64 14.06 37.06 18.09
C GLY A 64 13.13 37.12 19.33
N GLY A 65 11.83 36.90 19.18
CA GLY A 65 10.95 36.62 20.31
C GLY A 65 11.02 35.14 20.74
N ALA A 66 11.02 34.87 22.05
CA ALA A 66 10.89 33.49 22.55
C ALA A 66 9.52 32.91 22.14
N PRO A 67 9.46 31.73 21.49
CA PRO A 67 8.26 31.26 20.81
C PRO A 67 7.29 30.54 21.75
N TYR A 68 6.65 31.30 22.65
CA TYR A 68 5.78 30.77 23.70
C TYR A 68 4.82 29.67 23.20
N ALA A 69 5.05 28.43 23.65
CA ALA A 69 4.47 27.20 23.10
C ALA A 69 2.98 27.26 22.69
N PRO A 70 2.03 27.74 23.54
CA PRO A 70 0.62 27.88 23.15
C PRO A 70 0.38 28.72 21.88
N ARG A 71 1.21 29.74 21.63
CA ARG A 71 1.09 30.64 20.47
C ARG A 71 1.50 29.96 19.17
N VAL A 72 2.45 29.03 19.20
CA VAL A 72 2.79 28.24 17.99
C VAL A 72 1.78 27.11 17.78
N LEU A 73 1.27 26.48 18.85
CA LEU A 73 0.21 25.48 18.74
C LEU A 73 -1.08 26.04 18.11
N LEU A 74 -1.43 27.32 18.36
CA LEU A 74 -2.52 28.00 17.65
C LEU A 74 -2.25 28.13 16.14
N ARG A 75 -1.00 28.42 15.75
CA ARG A 75 -0.60 28.53 14.34
C ARG A 75 -0.56 27.16 13.65
N LEU A 76 -0.14 26.12 14.36
CA LEU A 76 -0.20 24.73 13.91
C LEU A 76 -1.65 24.29 13.63
N GLU A 77 -2.57 24.52 14.56
CA GLU A 77 -3.99 24.22 14.34
C GLU A 77 -4.62 25.09 13.24
N GLN A 78 -4.15 26.32 13.00
CA GLN A 78 -4.59 27.11 11.85
C GLN A 78 -4.10 26.52 10.51
N ALA A 79 -2.82 26.16 10.40
CA ALA A 79 -2.28 25.47 9.24
C ALA A 79 -3.04 24.17 8.95
N ARG A 80 -3.35 23.42 10.02
CA ARG A 80 -4.15 22.21 10.00
C ARG A 80 -5.56 22.41 9.43
N ARG A 81 -6.24 23.53 9.72
CA ARG A 81 -7.52 23.88 9.07
C ARG A 81 -7.35 24.24 7.60
N GLY A 82 -6.24 24.90 7.22
CA GLY A 82 -5.87 25.10 5.82
C GLY A 82 -5.83 23.79 5.04
N ARG A 83 -5.04 22.82 5.54
CA ARG A 83 -4.90 21.48 4.95
C ARG A 83 -6.19 20.65 4.97
N LEU A 84 -6.96 20.69 6.05
CA LEU A 84 -8.21 19.91 6.17
C LEU A 84 -9.38 20.50 5.38
N GLY A 85 -9.33 21.79 5.04
CA GLY A 85 -10.36 22.46 4.24
C GLY A 85 -11.78 22.27 4.81
N PRO A 86 -12.78 21.89 3.99
CA PRO A 86 -14.15 21.62 4.46
C PRO A 86 -14.23 20.52 5.54
N SER A 87 -13.34 19.53 5.50
CA SER A 87 -13.32 18.42 6.47
C SER A 87 -12.89 18.85 7.88
N ALA A 88 -12.38 20.09 8.07
CA ALA A 88 -12.07 20.63 9.40
C ALA A 88 -13.30 20.68 10.32
N ALA A 89 -14.51 20.78 9.76
CA ALA A 89 -15.77 20.79 10.51
C ALA A 89 -16.21 19.40 11.03
N THR A 90 -15.63 18.30 10.53
CA THR A 90 -15.98 16.92 10.92
C THR A 90 -14.80 16.15 11.52
N ALA A 91 -13.57 16.55 11.24
CA ALA A 91 -12.35 15.96 11.79
C ALA A 91 -12.27 16.05 13.34
N PRO A 92 -11.52 15.16 14.03
CA PRO A 92 -11.35 15.15 15.49
C PRO A 92 -10.41 16.28 16.01
N THR A 93 -10.57 17.48 15.48
CA THR A 93 -9.79 18.68 15.84
C THR A 93 -10.67 19.70 16.58
N LEU A 94 -10.07 20.75 17.14
CA LEU A 94 -10.82 21.84 17.76
C LEU A 94 -11.78 22.55 16.78
N TRP A 95 -11.52 22.47 15.47
CA TRP A 95 -12.31 23.16 14.45
C TRP A 95 -13.72 22.62 14.28
N ARG A 96 -13.96 21.34 14.60
CA ARG A 96 -15.31 20.77 14.73
C ARG A 96 -16.19 21.59 15.68
N GLU A 97 -15.59 22.20 16.69
CA GLU A 97 -16.30 22.96 17.70
C GLU A 97 -16.18 24.48 17.43
N VAL A 98 -15.01 25.03 17.04
CA VAL A 98 -14.87 26.46 16.67
C VAL A 98 -15.73 26.88 15.47
N LEU A 99 -15.99 25.96 14.53
CA LEU A 99 -16.85 26.20 13.36
C LEU A 99 -18.35 26.01 13.66
N ALA A 100 -18.74 25.55 14.85
CA ALA A 100 -20.14 25.47 15.24
C ALA A 100 -20.67 26.89 15.56
N PRO A 101 -21.83 27.32 15.01
CA PRO A 101 -22.31 28.70 15.13
C PRO A 101 -22.39 29.23 16.58
N ASP A 102 -22.90 28.40 17.49
CA ASP A 102 -23.16 28.77 18.89
C ASP A 102 -21.96 28.55 19.84
N PHE A 103 -20.76 28.25 19.31
CA PHE A 103 -19.62 27.88 20.15
C PHE A 103 -19.05 29.06 20.96
N PHE A 104 -19.15 30.29 20.45
CA PHE A 104 -18.84 31.52 21.21
C PHE A 104 -19.99 32.51 21.10
N ARG A 105 -20.30 33.21 22.19
CA ARG A 105 -21.26 34.32 22.18
C ARG A 105 -20.61 35.51 21.49
N ARG A 106 -20.92 35.65 20.19
CA ARG A 106 -20.50 36.79 19.34
C ARG A 106 -21.50 37.94 19.40
N ALA A 107 -22.79 37.65 19.57
CA ALA A 107 -23.82 38.66 19.78
C ALA A 107 -23.64 39.34 21.15
N ALA A 108 -23.42 40.65 21.15
CA ALA A 108 -23.37 41.45 22.36
C ALA A 108 -24.79 41.78 22.83
N THR A 109 -25.13 41.44 24.07
CA THR A 109 -26.22 42.12 24.81
C THR A 109 -25.69 43.42 25.40
N LEU A 110 -25.15 44.29 24.55
CA LEU A 110 -24.88 45.68 24.89
C LEU A 110 -26.18 46.48 24.77
N PRO A 111 -26.50 47.39 25.71
CA PRO A 111 -27.44 48.47 25.47
C PRO A 111 -27.00 49.27 24.23
N GLN A 112 -27.95 49.87 23.51
CA GLN A 112 -27.68 50.45 22.18
C GLN A 112 -26.82 51.74 22.20
N ASP A 113 -26.52 52.27 23.38
CA ASP A 113 -26.02 53.64 23.58
C ASP A 113 -24.52 53.73 23.93
N GLU A 114 -23.85 52.62 24.27
CA GLU A 114 -22.40 52.66 24.55
C GLU A 114 -21.61 52.55 23.24
N VAL A 115 -21.14 53.71 22.75
CA VAL A 115 -20.38 53.93 21.51
C VAL A 115 -19.13 54.79 21.76
N LEU A 116 -18.08 54.48 20.99
CA LEU A 116 -16.71 54.31 21.47
C LEU A 116 -15.73 54.05 20.23
N ARG A 117 -14.35 53.98 20.29
CA ARG A 117 -13.32 53.34 19.33
C ARG A 117 -11.85 53.11 19.90
N TRP A 118 -11.00 52.26 19.26
CA TRP A 118 -9.58 51.93 19.63
C TRP A 118 -8.53 52.70 18.76
N PRO A 119 -7.38 53.16 19.32
CA PRO A 119 -6.42 54.05 18.64
C PRO A 119 -5.32 53.38 17.80
N LEU A 120 -4.76 54.15 16.87
CA LEU A 120 -3.46 53.92 16.22
C LEU A 120 -2.54 55.16 16.34
N GLU A 121 -2.74 55.95 17.40
CA GLU A 121 -2.00 57.17 17.73
C GLU A 121 -1.55 57.13 19.21
N GLU A 122 -0.52 57.90 19.55
CA GLU A 122 0.24 57.74 20.81
C GLU A 122 -0.26 58.59 21.99
N GLU A 123 -1.22 59.51 21.76
CA GLU A 123 -1.79 60.35 22.81
C GLU A 123 -2.99 59.71 23.53
N ARG A 124 -3.18 60.05 24.81
CA ARG A 124 -4.30 59.58 25.65
C ARG A 124 -5.09 60.77 26.18
N TRP A 125 -6.33 60.94 25.72
CA TRP A 125 -7.23 61.98 26.21
C TRP A 125 -8.24 61.36 27.20
N SER A 126 -8.58 62.08 28.29
CA SER A 126 -9.26 61.50 29.45
C SER A 126 -10.74 61.14 29.28
N ASN A 127 -11.34 61.48 28.13
CA ASN A 127 -12.78 61.52 27.93
C ASN A 127 -13.25 60.65 26.73
N GLU A 128 -12.38 59.80 26.19
CA GLU A 128 -12.71 58.91 25.05
C GLU A 128 -13.19 57.52 25.49
N THR A 129 -14.07 56.92 24.68
CA THR A 129 -14.69 55.61 24.85
C THR A 129 -14.12 54.60 23.82
N LEU A 130 -13.99 53.27 24.10
CA LEU A 130 -13.48 52.20 23.16
C LEU A 130 -14.46 51.12 22.54
N GLU A 131 -14.75 51.13 21.21
CA GLU A 131 -15.82 50.26 20.58
C GLU A 131 -15.34 48.84 20.38
N PHE A 132 -15.86 47.92 21.19
CA PHE A 132 -15.60 46.50 21.06
C PHE A 132 -16.63 45.81 20.16
N ARG A 133 -16.80 46.31 18.92
CA ARG A 133 -17.47 45.52 17.87
C ARG A 133 -16.55 44.39 17.44
N LEU A 134 -16.87 43.16 17.84
CA LEU A 134 -16.29 41.98 17.21
C LEU A 134 -16.47 42.05 15.69
N ARG A 135 -15.40 41.75 14.96
CA ARG A 135 -15.47 41.60 13.51
C ARG A 135 -16.41 40.44 13.15
N PRO A 136 -17.17 40.53 12.04
CA PRO A 136 -17.92 39.40 11.52
C PRO A 136 -17.01 38.18 11.33
N SER A 137 -17.53 37.00 11.69
CA SER A 137 -16.80 35.73 11.54
C SER A 137 -16.29 35.57 10.10
N SER A 138 -15.03 35.17 9.95
CA SER A 138 -14.45 34.81 8.65
C SER A 138 -14.38 33.29 8.46
N CYS A 139 -15.13 32.50 9.25
CA CYS A 139 -15.06 31.04 9.21
C CYS A 139 -15.59 30.43 7.90
N ASP A 140 -16.50 31.11 7.21
CA ASP A 140 -17.03 30.70 5.89
C ASP A 140 -16.01 30.92 4.74
N LYS A 141 -14.90 31.63 5.01
CA LYS A 141 -13.83 31.86 4.03
C LYS A 141 -12.82 30.70 4.08
N PRO A 142 -12.27 30.27 2.93
CA PRO A 142 -11.18 29.32 2.90
C PRO A 142 -9.93 29.92 3.59
N VAL A 143 -9.24 29.10 4.38
CA VAL A 143 -7.93 29.43 4.94
C VAL A 143 -6.88 29.05 3.89
N PRO A 144 -5.87 29.89 3.59
CA PRO A 144 -4.75 29.48 2.75
C PRO A 144 -4.03 28.29 3.38
N ASP A 145 -3.67 27.29 2.58
CA ASP A 145 -2.87 26.16 3.06
C ASP A 145 -1.49 26.66 3.55
N ALA A 146 -0.99 26.06 4.63
CA ALA A 146 0.21 26.49 5.32
C ALA A 146 0.99 25.29 5.86
N ASP A 147 2.32 25.39 5.87
CA ASP A 147 3.15 24.24 6.19
C ASP A 147 3.27 23.98 7.71
N GLU A 148 2.45 23.05 8.20
CA GLU A 148 2.53 22.45 9.55
C GLU A 148 3.97 22.09 9.95
N LEU A 149 4.79 21.55 9.03
CA LEU A 149 6.15 21.10 9.33
C LEU A 149 7.16 22.25 9.41
N SER A 150 6.92 23.36 8.68
CA SER A 150 7.75 24.57 8.79
C SER A 150 7.53 25.33 10.09
N LEU A 151 6.44 25.05 10.82
CA LEU A 151 6.19 25.57 12.17
C LEU A 151 6.89 24.73 13.26
N LEU A 152 7.25 23.48 12.99
CA LEU A 152 7.79 22.52 13.96
C LEU A 152 9.31 22.33 13.82
N THR A 153 10.07 23.40 14.03
CA THR A 153 11.55 23.36 13.98
C THR A 153 12.13 22.47 15.08
N PRO A 154 13.35 21.92 14.93
CA PRO A 154 13.98 21.07 15.95
C PRO A 154 14.12 21.74 17.32
N GLU A 155 14.36 23.05 17.35
CA GLU A 155 14.51 23.87 18.56
C GLU A 155 13.16 24.01 19.27
N LEU A 156 12.11 24.35 18.53
CA LEU A 156 10.77 24.45 19.08
C LEU A 156 10.23 23.09 19.52
N MET A 157 10.48 22.02 18.76
CA MET A 157 10.11 20.66 19.16
C MET A 157 10.74 20.29 20.50
N LYS A 158 12.02 20.64 20.72
CA LYS A 158 12.69 20.46 22.01
C LYS A 158 12.09 21.31 23.14
N GLU A 159 11.67 22.55 22.87
CA GLU A 159 10.96 23.39 23.85
C GLU A 159 9.58 22.80 24.20
N LEU A 160 8.81 22.39 23.18
CA LEU A 160 7.50 21.76 23.32
C LEU A 160 7.60 20.43 24.08
N GLU A 161 8.53 19.54 23.72
CA GLU A 161 8.74 18.25 24.39
C GLU A 161 9.17 18.41 25.86
N ALA A 162 9.77 19.55 26.24
CA ALA A 162 10.13 19.88 27.63
C ALA A 162 9.00 20.59 28.40
N ALA A 163 8.06 21.25 27.71
CA ALA A 163 6.93 21.98 28.30
C ALA A 163 5.60 21.19 28.29
N LEU A 164 5.52 20.10 27.53
CA LEU A 164 4.36 19.21 27.43
C LEU A 164 4.48 18.03 28.40
N GLU A 165 3.33 17.62 28.94
CA GLU A 165 3.17 16.31 29.58
C GLU A 165 3.46 15.16 28.57
N PRO A 166 3.77 13.93 29.03
CA PRO A 166 4.19 12.83 28.14
C PRO A 166 3.19 12.46 27.03
N GLU A 167 1.88 12.48 27.32
CA GLU A 167 0.82 12.13 26.35
C GLU A 167 0.64 13.20 25.25
N PRO A 168 0.52 14.51 25.57
CA PRO A 168 0.55 15.57 24.57
C PRO A 168 1.87 15.63 23.78
N SER A 169 3.01 15.38 24.42
CA SER A 169 4.33 15.31 23.76
C SER A 169 4.38 14.19 22.73
N ALA A 170 3.91 12.98 23.09
CA ALA A 170 3.80 11.86 22.17
C ALA A 170 2.81 12.13 21.01
N ARG A 171 1.67 12.77 21.27
CA ARG A 171 0.74 13.18 20.19
C ARG A 171 1.36 14.15 19.19
N LEU A 172 2.19 15.10 19.66
CA LEU A 172 2.93 16.01 18.79
C LEU A 172 3.94 15.24 17.91
N LEU A 173 4.69 14.31 18.49
CA LEU A 173 5.63 13.45 17.76
C LEU A 173 4.92 12.55 16.73
N TYR A 174 3.78 11.95 17.08
CA TYR A 174 2.95 11.18 16.12
C TYR A 174 2.43 12.07 14.99
N HIS A 175 1.92 13.28 15.30
CA HIS A 175 1.50 14.25 14.29
C HIS A 175 2.65 14.55 13.31
N GLN A 176 3.80 15.00 13.81
CA GLN A 176 4.97 15.35 13.00
C GLN A 176 5.46 14.16 12.15
N ALA A 177 5.60 12.96 12.73
CA ALA A 177 6.01 11.76 12.00
C ALA A 177 5.02 11.39 10.88
N SER A 178 3.70 11.45 11.16
CA SER A 178 2.67 11.17 10.15
C SER A 178 2.67 12.16 8.99
N ARG A 179 2.96 13.44 9.24
CA ARG A 179 3.04 14.47 8.20
C ARG A 179 4.32 14.36 7.36
N LEU A 180 5.45 13.99 7.98
CA LEU A 180 6.69 13.67 7.27
C LEU A 180 6.51 12.44 6.37
N LEU A 181 5.88 11.37 6.88
CA LEU A 181 5.49 10.19 6.09
C LEU A 181 4.56 10.54 4.92
N ALA A 182 3.54 11.36 5.14
CA ALA A 182 2.62 11.82 4.08
C ALA A 182 3.31 12.65 2.98
N ARG A 183 4.51 13.19 3.23
CA ARG A 183 5.37 13.85 2.23
C ARG A 183 6.54 13.00 1.74
N GLY A 184 6.62 11.72 2.11
CA GLY A 184 7.72 10.83 1.73
C GLY A 184 9.08 11.16 2.38
N ARG A 185 9.12 11.99 3.43
CA ARG A 185 10.33 12.37 4.17
C ARG A 185 10.66 11.28 5.22
N THR A 186 10.85 10.05 4.74
CA THR A 186 10.90 8.82 5.53
C THR A 186 12.01 8.82 6.59
N ASP A 187 13.21 9.32 6.25
CA ASP A 187 14.34 9.29 7.21
C ASP A 187 14.14 10.29 8.35
N GLU A 188 13.61 11.49 8.06
CA GLU A 188 13.23 12.46 9.09
C GLU A 188 12.08 11.96 9.95
N ALA A 189 11.07 11.33 9.33
CA ALA A 189 9.99 10.67 10.07
C ALA A 189 10.53 9.58 11.00
N ARG A 190 11.59 8.85 10.60
CA ARG A 190 12.26 7.84 11.44
C ARG A 190 12.92 8.46 12.67
N GLU A 191 13.61 9.60 12.54
CA GLU A 191 14.20 10.29 13.70
C GLU A 191 13.15 10.84 14.68
N VAL A 192 12.00 11.29 14.18
CA VAL A 192 10.86 11.66 15.04
C VAL A 192 10.26 10.43 15.71
N ALA A 193 9.99 9.36 14.96
CA ALA A 193 9.35 8.14 15.45
C ALA A 193 10.22 7.33 16.43
N ARG A 194 11.56 7.46 16.38
CA ARG A 194 12.46 6.91 17.41
C ARG A 194 12.14 7.45 18.81
N ARG A 195 11.75 8.73 18.91
CA ARG A 195 11.40 9.42 20.16
C ARG A 195 9.94 9.20 20.57
N LEU A 196 9.08 8.80 19.63
CA LEU A 196 7.69 8.44 19.90
C LEU A 196 7.61 7.13 20.70
N SER A 197 6.96 7.19 21.86
CA SER A 197 6.58 6.02 22.67
C SER A 197 5.08 5.73 22.49
N PRO A 198 4.67 4.68 21.76
CA PRO A 198 3.25 4.46 21.47
C PRO A 198 2.40 4.19 22.72
N ALA A 199 3.01 3.59 23.75
CA ALA A 199 2.34 3.32 25.02
C ALA A 199 1.85 4.59 25.74
N THR A 200 2.38 5.78 25.43
CA THR A 200 1.95 7.05 26.02
C THR A 200 0.88 7.78 25.21
N LEU A 201 0.40 7.23 24.08
CA LEU A 201 -0.62 7.84 23.22
C LEU A 201 -2.07 7.56 23.65
N GLY A 202 -2.31 6.70 24.64
CA GLY A 202 -3.64 6.17 24.96
C GLY A 202 -4.16 5.17 23.92
N ASP A 203 -5.21 4.41 24.26
CA ASP A 203 -5.63 3.22 23.49
C ASP A 203 -6.06 3.50 22.03
N GLU A 204 -6.62 4.66 21.73
CA GLU A 204 -7.07 5.01 20.37
C GLU A 204 -5.90 5.32 19.42
N LEU A 205 -4.84 5.98 19.92
CA LEU A 205 -3.69 6.41 19.11
C LEU A 205 -2.47 5.49 19.27
N ARG A 206 -2.39 4.64 20.32
CA ARG A 206 -1.30 3.66 20.51
C ARG A 206 -1.08 2.79 19.26
N PRO A 207 -2.09 2.09 18.69
CA PRO A 207 -1.89 1.25 17.51
C PRO A 207 -1.40 2.05 16.29
N LEU A 208 -1.75 3.34 16.19
CA LEU A 208 -1.29 4.22 15.12
C LEU A 208 0.18 4.66 15.32
N GLY A 209 0.60 4.89 16.57
CA GLY A 209 2.02 5.12 16.89
C GLY A 209 2.90 3.88 16.65
N GLU A 210 2.38 2.70 16.98
CA GLU A 210 3.02 1.41 16.66
C GLU A 210 3.13 1.24 15.14
N LEU A 211 2.04 1.50 14.39
CA LEU A 211 2.03 1.44 12.93
C LEU A 211 3.01 2.42 12.27
N VAL A 212 3.14 3.65 12.80
CA VAL A 212 4.14 4.63 12.31
C VAL A 212 5.56 4.08 12.49
N ARG A 213 5.90 3.55 13.67
CA ARG A 213 7.24 3.00 13.95
C ARG A 213 7.54 1.78 13.08
N LEU A 214 6.57 0.88 12.92
CA LEU A 214 6.66 -0.31 12.08
C LEU A 214 6.83 0.03 10.59
N ALA A 215 6.04 0.97 10.07
CA ALA A 215 6.17 1.48 8.69
C ALA A 215 7.52 2.13 8.40
N LEU A 216 8.21 2.62 9.43
CA LEU A 216 9.54 3.24 9.35
C LEU A 216 10.69 2.23 9.56
N GLY A 217 10.39 0.97 9.83
CA GLY A 217 11.38 -0.08 10.11
C GLY A 217 12.04 0.03 11.49
N LEU A 218 11.34 0.59 12.48
CA LEU A 218 11.80 0.66 13.88
C LEU A 218 11.33 -0.52 14.72
N GLU A 219 10.36 -1.29 14.24
CA GLU A 219 9.80 -2.51 14.87
C GLU A 219 9.91 -3.70 13.89
N PRO A 220 9.92 -4.96 14.37
CA PRO A 220 10.04 -6.13 13.49
C PRO A 220 8.77 -6.33 12.64
N PRO A 221 8.90 -6.75 11.36
CA PRO A 221 7.75 -6.91 10.44
C PRO A 221 6.64 -7.87 10.91
N SER A 222 6.93 -8.78 11.85
CA SER A 222 5.94 -9.65 12.50
C SER A 222 4.83 -8.88 13.24
N GLU A 223 5.07 -7.64 13.68
CA GLU A 223 4.05 -6.83 14.34
C GLU A 223 2.88 -6.43 13.41
N TYR A 224 3.05 -6.49 12.08
CA TYR A 224 1.94 -6.27 11.14
C TYR A 224 0.81 -7.30 11.35
N GLU A 225 1.14 -8.51 11.83
CA GLU A 225 0.16 -9.57 12.10
C GLU A 225 -0.77 -9.20 13.25
N ARG A 226 -0.21 -8.70 14.36
CA ARG A 226 -1.01 -8.20 15.49
C ARG A 226 -1.82 -6.97 15.07
N LEU A 227 -1.18 -5.99 14.43
CA LEU A 227 -1.83 -4.75 14.02
C LEU A 227 -2.98 -4.96 13.01
N ALA A 228 -2.97 -6.06 12.24
CA ALA A 228 -4.08 -6.39 11.34
C ALA A 228 -5.41 -6.64 12.08
N HIS A 229 -5.34 -7.14 13.31
CA HIS A 229 -6.50 -7.48 14.13
C HIS A 229 -6.99 -6.31 15.02
N GLU A 230 -6.19 -5.25 15.19
CA GLU A 230 -6.54 -4.10 16.03
C GLU A 230 -7.83 -3.40 15.54
N PRO A 231 -8.83 -3.13 16.41
CA PRO A 231 -10.06 -2.45 16.01
C PRO A 231 -9.85 -1.00 15.57
N ALA A 232 -8.95 -0.28 16.24
CA ALA A 232 -8.62 1.12 15.96
C ALA A 232 -8.03 1.32 14.54
N LEU A 233 -7.37 0.29 14.00
CA LEU A 233 -6.75 0.31 12.67
C LEU A 233 -7.68 -0.20 11.56
N SER A 234 -8.99 -0.32 11.84
CA SER A 234 -9.98 -0.84 10.87
C SER A 234 -10.00 -0.12 9.52
N GLY A 235 -9.75 1.19 9.48
CA GLY A 235 -9.62 1.97 8.23
C GLY A 235 -8.32 1.70 7.46
N GLN A 236 -7.24 1.32 8.15
CA GLN A 236 -5.92 1.03 7.61
C GLN A 236 -5.65 -0.48 7.43
N ARG A 237 -6.61 -1.32 7.83
CA ARG A 237 -6.46 -2.78 7.96
C ARG A 237 -5.98 -3.45 6.68
N LEU A 238 -6.47 -3.05 5.51
CA LEU A 238 -6.15 -3.74 4.26
C LEU A 238 -4.66 -3.58 3.83
N PRO A 239 -4.06 -2.38 3.83
CA PRO A 239 -2.61 -2.22 3.71
C PRO A 239 -1.78 -2.96 4.78
N ILE A 240 -2.28 -3.07 6.01
CA ILE A 240 -1.61 -3.80 7.11
C ILE A 240 -1.62 -5.31 6.84
N LEU A 241 -2.78 -5.87 6.49
CA LEU A 241 -2.96 -7.27 6.08
C LEU A 241 -2.04 -7.65 4.91
N VAL A 242 -1.82 -6.73 3.97
CA VAL A 242 -0.90 -6.94 2.85
C VAL A 242 0.55 -7.13 3.31
N GLN A 243 1.04 -6.31 4.25
CA GLN A 243 2.41 -6.47 4.77
C GLN A 243 2.55 -7.75 5.59
N ALA A 244 1.59 -8.04 6.47
CA ALA A 244 1.53 -9.26 7.26
C ALA A 244 1.53 -10.52 6.36
N ALA A 245 0.63 -10.58 5.36
CA ALA A 245 0.56 -11.71 4.43
C ALA A 245 1.81 -11.83 3.54
N ALA A 246 2.48 -10.73 3.20
CA ALA A 246 3.76 -10.75 2.49
C ALA A 246 4.91 -11.29 3.36
N HIS A 247 4.92 -10.98 4.66
CA HIS A 247 5.93 -11.48 5.61
C HIS A 247 5.70 -12.94 6.00
N MET A 248 4.47 -13.32 6.39
CA MET A 248 4.09 -14.72 6.62
C MET A 248 4.42 -15.62 5.42
N ALA A 249 4.28 -15.12 4.19
CA ALA A 249 4.67 -15.84 2.98
C ALA A 249 6.19 -16.07 2.91
N GLN A 250 7.02 -15.08 3.27
CA GLN A 250 8.49 -15.23 3.36
C GLN A 250 8.89 -16.30 4.38
N GLU A 251 8.16 -16.39 5.50
CA GLU A 251 8.32 -17.43 6.53
C GLU A 251 7.71 -18.79 6.14
N ALA A 252 7.14 -18.92 4.94
CA ALA A 252 6.42 -20.11 4.47
C ALA A 252 5.23 -20.54 5.37
N ARG A 253 4.64 -19.61 6.13
CA ARG A 253 3.46 -19.83 7.01
C ARG A 253 2.15 -19.79 6.22
N TRP A 254 2.06 -20.65 5.21
CA TRP A 254 0.99 -20.61 4.20
C TRP A 254 -0.44 -20.72 4.77
N LYS A 255 -0.64 -21.48 5.85
CA LYS A 255 -1.96 -21.61 6.49
C LYS A 255 -2.41 -20.29 7.13
N ASP A 256 -1.48 -19.59 7.77
CA ASP A 256 -1.71 -18.31 8.41
C ASP A 256 -2.05 -17.25 7.34
N VAL A 257 -1.34 -17.28 6.20
CA VAL A 257 -1.69 -16.45 5.02
C VAL A 257 -3.12 -16.71 4.55
N LEU A 258 -3.57 -17.96 4.44
CA LEU A 258 -4.97 -18.25 4.04
C LEU A 258 -5.97 -17.72 5.07
N ALA A 259 -5.75 -17.97 6.36
CA ALA A 259 -6.65 -17.54 7.43
C ALA A 259 -6.74 -16.01 7.55
N LEU A 260 -5.60 -15.31 7.46
CA LEU A 260 -5.50 -13.86 7.53
C LEU A 260 -6.16 -13.17 6.32
N THR A 261 -6.06 -13.79 5.13
CA THR A 261 -6.59 -13.22 3.88
C THR A 261 -8.05 -13.56 3.58
N GLU A 262 -8.68 -14.46 4.34
CA GLU A 262 -10.04 -14.95 4.07
C GLU A 262 -11.10 -13.84 3.86
N PRO A 263 -11.16 -12.74 4.65
CA PRO A 263 -12.14 -11.68 4.46
C PRO A 263 -12.02 -10.93 3.12
N TYR A 264 -10.90 -11.08 2.42
CA TYR A 264 -10.57 -10.45 1.15
C TYR A 264 -10.18 -11.48 0.07
N ALA A 265 -10.60 -12.74 0.23
CA ALA A 265 -10.23 -13.85 -0.65
C ALA A 265 -10.70 -13.72 -2.12
N ALA A 266 -11.73 -12.90 -2.38
CA ALA A 266 -12.27 -12.67 -3.73
C ALA A 266 -11.51 -11.56 -4.47
N TRP A 267 -11.30 -11.75 -5.77
CA TRP A 267 -10.70 -10.74 -6.64
C TRP A 267 -11.53 -9.42 -6.63
N PRO A 268 -10.89 -8.23 -6.62
CA PRO A 268 -11.61 -6.95 -6.63
C PRO A 268 -12.50 -6.80 -7.88
N GLY A 269 -13.82 -6.83 -7.66
CA GLY A 269 -14.83 -6.58 -8.69
C GLY A 269 -15.10 -5.08 -8.93
N VAL A 270 -15.97 -4.78 -9.89
CA VAL A 270 -16.28 -3.41 -10.38
C VAL A 270 -16.78 -2.45 -9.28
N THR A 271 -17.40 -2.98 -8.21
CA THR A 271 -17.89 -2.21 -7.05
C THR A 271 -16.83 -1.94 -5.98
N THR A 272 -15.58 -2.40 -6.16
CA THR A 272 -14.50 -2.18 -5.20
C THR A 272 -14.05 -0.71 -5.23
N PRO A 273 -13.90 -0.03 -4.09
CA PRO A 273 -13.33 1.32 -4.04
C PRO A 273 -11.95 1.37 -4.73
N PRO A 274 -11.64 2.35 -5.60
CA PRO A 274 -10.38 2.37 -6.36
C PRO A 274 -9.11 2.28 -5.51
N ALA A 275 -9.12 2.84 -4.31
CA ALA A 275 -8.01 2.76 -3.35
C ALA A 275 -7.76 1.35 -2.79
N GLU A 276 -8.81 0.51 -2.73
CA GLU A 276 -8.69 -0.89 -2.27
C GLU A 276 -8.25 -1.85 -3.38
N VAL A 277 -8.40 -1.49 -4.65
CA VAL A 277 -8.10 -2.40 -5.77
C VAL A 277 -6.63 -2.87 -5.75
N PRO A 278 -5.60 -2.00 -5.62
CA PRO A 278 -4.21 -2.45 -5.56
C PRO A 278 -3.91 -3.42 -4.40
N PRO A 279 -4.24 -3.13 -3.12
CA PRO A 279 -3.96 -4.08 -2.04
C PRO A 279 -4.84 -5.34 -2.08
N ARG A 280 -6.09 -5.30 -2.60
CA ARG A 280 -6.86 -6.55 -2.81
C ARG A 280 -6.24 -7.45 -3.89
N ARG A 281 -5.63 -6.89 -4.95
CA ARG A 281 -4.85 -7.67 -5.94
C ARG A 281 -3.66 -8.36 -5.27
N GLU A 282 -2.96 -7.67 -4.37
CA GLU A 282 -1.82 -8.20 -3.61
C GLU A 282 -2.23 -9.31 -2.64
N VAL A 283 -3.33 -9.11 -1.89
CA VAL A 283 -3.93 -10.16 -1.04
C VAL A 283 -4.23 -11.42 -1.84
N PHE A 284 -4.90 -11.28 -2.99
CA PHE A 284 -5.19 -12.42 -3.86
C PHE A 284 -3.90 -13.13 -4.34
N TYR A 285 -2.85 -12.38 -4.67
CA TYR A 285 -1.55 -12.96 -5.05
C TYR A 285 -0.88 -13.75 -3.92
N ARG A 286 -0.85 -13.23 -2.68
CA ARG A 286 -0.31 -13.97 -1.52
C ARG A 286 -1.15 -15.23 -1.21
N ARG A 287 -2.47 -15.13 -1.33
CA ARG A 287 -3.39 -16.27 -1.18
C ARG A 287 -3.18 -17.33 -2.27
N ALA A 288 -2.96 -16.93 -3.53
CA ALA A 288 -2.68 -17.83 -4.64
C ALA A 288 -1.34 -18.59 -4.47
N LEU A 289 -0.30 -17.92 -3.96
CA LEU A 289 0.96 -18.57 -3.57
C LEU A 289 0.75 -19.59 -2.44
N ALA A 290 -0.01 -19.23 -1.40
CA ALA A 290 -0.30 -20.13 -0.27
C ALA A 290 -1.09 -21.37 -0.72
N GLN A 291 -2.08 -21.22 -1.59
CA GLN A 291 -2.81 -22.34 -2.20
C GLN A 291 -1.90 -23.22 -3.07
N GLN A 292 -1.00 -22.62 -3.87
CA GLN A 292 0.00 -23.35 -4.65
C GLN A 292 0.96 -24.16 -3.75
N ALA A 293 1.38 -23.60 -2.62
CA ALA A 293 2.31 -24.24 -1.69
C ALA A 293 1.65 -25.36 -0.87
N LEU A 294 0.39 -25.17 -0.44
CA LEU A 294 -0.38 -26.16 0.33
C LEU A 294 -1.00 -27.27 -0.53
N GLY A 295 -1.15 -27.03 -1.83
CA GLY A 295 -1.72 -28.00 -2.78
C GLY A 295 -3.23 -27.86 -3.01
N GLU A 296 -3.81 -26.68 -2.77
CA GLU A 296 -5.26 -26.41 -2.87
C GLU A 296 -5.68 -26.05 -4.31
N TRP A 297 -5.34 -26.91 -5.27
CA TRP A 297 -5.45 -26.64 -6.71
C TRP A 297 -6.86 -26.26 -7.16
N GLU A 298 -7.90 -26.85 -6.57
CA GLU A 298 -9.29 -26.50 -6.90
C GLU A 298 -9.68 -25.10 -6.42
N ALA A 299 -9.22 -24.68 -5.25
CA ALA A 299 -9.51 -23.36 -4.72
C ALA A 299 -8.81 -22.28 -5.56
N LEU A 300 -7.57 -22.55 -5.96
CA LEU A 300 -6.79 -21.76 -6.91
C LEU A 300 -7.49 -21.67 -8.28
N ALA A 301 -7.92 -22.81 -8.83
CA ALA A 301 -8.61 -22.89 -10.12
C ALA A 301 -9.94 -22.12 -10.15
N ARG A 302 -10.74 -22.21 -9.08
CA ARG A 302 -11.99 -21.45 -8.93
C ARG A 302 -11.76 -19.94 -8.91
N GLY A 303 -10.62 -19.46 -8.40
CA GLY A 303 -10.27 -18.05 -8.41
C GLY A 303 -10.07 -17.47 -9.82
N TRP A 304 -9.38 -18.20 -10.70
CA TRP A 304 -8.87 -17.68 -11.98
C TRP A 304 -9.91 -17.07 -12.92
N ALA A 305 -11.13 -17.62 -12.96
CA ALA A 305 -12.23 -17.11 -13.78
C ALA A 305 -12.61 -15.65 -13.47
N SER A 306 -12.39 -15.19 -12.23
CA SER A 306 -12.64 -13.79 -11.82
C SER A 306 -11.48 -12.84 -12.12
N VAL A 307 -10.28 -13.37 -12.37
CA VAL A 307 -9.01 -12.63 -12.39
C VAL A 307 -8.60 -12.24 -13.81
N PHE A 308 -8.47 -13.22 -14.69
CA PHE A 308 -7.79 -12.99 -15.98
C PHE A 308 -8.53 -12.12 -16.99
N PRO A 309 -9.88 -12.10 -17.08
CA PRO A 309 -10.59 -11.11 -17.88
C PRO A 309 -10.23 -9.66 -17.49
N ALA A 310 -9.99 -9.37 -16.21
CA ALA A 310 -9.56 -8.06 -15.73
C ALA A 310 -8.06 -7.78 -15.97
N LEU A 311 -7.23 -8.82 -16.06
CA LEU A 311 -5.78 -8.72 -16.28
C LEU A 311 -5.35 -8.88 -17.76
N ALA A 312 -6.26 -9.14 -18.69
CA ALA A 312 -5.92 -9.54 -20.07
C ALA A 312 -4.94 -8.59 -20.81
N GLY A 313 -4.95 -7.29 -20.49
CA GLY A 313 -4.02 -6.27 -21.00
C GLY A 313 -2.94 -5.78 -20.02
N ALA A 314 -3.00 -6.18 -18.75
CA ALA A 314 -2.07 -5.71 -17.71
C ALA A 314 -0.65 -6.26 -17.92
N GLN A 315 0.39 -5.45 -17.70
CA GLN A 315 1.81 -5.83 -17.84
C GLN A 315 2.63 -5.53 -16.57
N ASP A 316 1.96 -5.33 -15.43
CA ASP A 316 2.62 -5.14 -14.15
C ASP A 316 3.19 -6.48 -13.59
N PRO A 317 4.21 -6.45 -12.71
CA PRO A 317 4.86 -7.67 -12.22
C PRO A 317 3.92 -8.65 -11.50
N LEU A 318 2.86 -8.15 -10.86
CA LEU A 318 1.87 -9.00 -10.19
C LEU A 318 0.96 -9.70 -11.20
N ALA A 319 0.59 -9.05 -12.31
CA ALA A 319 -0.13 -9.70 -13.40
C ALA A 319 0.70 -10.81 -14.07
N GLU A 320 2.01 -10.59 -14.28
CA GLU A 320 2.92 -11.64 -14.76
C GLU A 320 3.10 -12.75 -13.72
N ALA A 321 3.24 -12.45 -12.43
CA ALA A 321 3.37 -13.47 -11.39
C ALA A 321 2.10 -14.35 -11.29
N LEU A 322 0.90 -13.76 -11.35
CA LEU A 322 -0.37 -14.50 -11.37
C LEU A 322 -0.50 -15.39 -12.62
N ARG A 323 -0.07 -14.92 -13.81
CA ARG A 323 0.01 -15.76 -15.03
C ARG A 323 0.94 -16.97 -14.82
N GLY A 324 2.08 -16.76 -14.18
CA GLY A 324 3.05 -17.82 -13.84
C GLY A 324 2.46 -18.88 -12.91
N ILE A 325 1.78 -18.45 -11.83
CA ILE A 325 1.08 -19.35 -10.89
C ILE A 325 -0.03 -20.14 -11.61
N ALA A 326 -0.82 -19.49 -12.48
CA ALA A 326 -1.87 -20.16 -13.23
C ALA A 326 -1.33 -21.19 -14.23
N LEU A 327 -0.27 -20.86 -14.98
CA LEU A 327 0.43 -21.83 -15.86
C LEU A 327 1.02 -23.00 -15.06
N ALA A 328 1.62 -22.74 -13.91
CA ALA A 328 2.13 -23.77 -13.01
C ALA A 328 1.01 -24.66 -12.42
N SER A 329 -0.19 -24.12 -12.21
CA SER A 329 -1.35 -24.92 -11.76
C SER A 329 -1.88 -25.86 -12.85
N LEU A 330 -1.82 -25.43 -14.12
CA LEU A 330 -2.27 -26.23 -15.26
C LEU A 330 -1.40 -27.47 -15.54
N THR A 331 -0.14 -27.49 -15.11
CA THR A 331 0.77 -28.63 -15.36
C THR A 331 0.30 -29.95 -14.74
N ARG A 332 -0.55 -29.88 -13.71
CA ARG A 332 -1.08 -31.04 -12.98
C ARG A 332 -2.29 -31.70 -13.67
N GLY A 333 -2.89 -31.02 -14.66
CA GLY A 333 -4.08 -31.48 -15.38
C GLY A 333 -3.79 -32.13 -16.72
N GLY A 334 -4.83 -32.18 -17.55
CA GLY A 334 -4.75 -32.43 -19.00
C GLY A 334 -5.23 -31.22 -19.79
N LEU A 335 -4.96 -31.18 -21.11
CA LEU A 335 -5.30 -30.04 -21.98
C LEU A 335 -6.79 -30.02 -22.38
N GLY A 336 -7.69 -30.03 -21.38
CA GLY A 336 -9.13 -29.99 -21.56
C GLY A 336 -9.68 -28.64 -22.04
N PRO A 337 -11.00 -28.54 -22.30
CA PRO A 337 -11.63 -27.31 -22.79
C PRO A 337 -11.47 -26.14 -21.80
N GLU A 338 -11.55 -26.40 -20.49
CA GLU A 338 -11.37 -25.42 -19.42
C GLU A 338 -9.93 -24.91 -19.35
N ALA A 339 -8.93 -25.81 -19.43
CA ALA A 339 -7.53 -25.45 -19.51
C ALA A 339 -7.23 -24.58 -20.75
N LEU A 340 -7.85 -24.91 -21.88
CA LEU A 340 -7.77 -24.13 -23.12
C LEU A 340 -8.55 -22.79 -23.05
N ALA A 341 -9.58 -22.67 -22.21
CA ALA A 341 -10.24 -21.39 -21.94
C ALA A 341 -9.31 -20.49 -21.11
N LEU A 342 -8.84 -20.98 -19.96
CA LEU A 342 -7.91 -20.26 -19.10
C LEU A 342 -6.66 -19.80 -19.87
N LEU A 343 -6.03 -20.67 -20.68
CA LEU A 343 -4.89 -20.32 -21.53
C LEU A 343 -5.17 -19.20 -22.54
N ARG A 344 -6.42 -18.98 -22.96
CA ARG A 344 -6.80 -17.80 -23.76
C ARG A 344 -6.90 -16.58 -22.88
N ASP A 345 -7.59 -16.67 -21.75
CA ASP A 345 -7.84 -15.54 -20.83
C ASP A 345 -6.55 -14.96 -20.22
N LEU A 346 -5.51 -15.78 -20.04
CA LEU A 346 -4.18 -15.34 -19.55
C LEU A 346 -3.56 -14.15 -20.32
N GLY A 347 -4.01 -13.82 -21.54
CA GLY A 347 -3.53 -12.64 -22.26
C GLY A 347 -3.90 -12.61 -23.75
N PRO A 348 -3.41 -11.64 -24.53
CA PRO A 348 -3.84 -11.43 -25.93
C PRO A 348 -3.68 -12.68 -26.80
N ALA A 349 -4.61 -12.88 -27.73
CA ALA A 349 -4.74 -14.11 -28.53
C ALA A 349 -3.49 -14.44 -29.35
N ALA A 350 -2.78 -13.43 -29.87
CA ALA A 350 -1.52 -13.58 -30.59
C ALA A 350 -0.38 -14.20 -29.73
N GLY A 351 -0.54 -14.23 -28.41
CA GLY A 351 0.38 -14.89 -27.48
C GLY A 351 0.08 -16.37 -27.20
N LEU A 352 -1.03 -16.93 -27.70
CA LEU A 352 -1.49 -18.28 -27.34
C LEU A 352 -0.45 -19.37 -27.64
N GLY A 353 0.19 -19.33 -28.81
CA GLY A 353 1.25 -20.28 -29.17
C GLY A 353 2.49 -20.20 -28.26
N LYS A 354 2.77 -19.03 -27.66
CA LYS A 354 3.83 -18.89 -26.65
C LYS A 354 3.38 -19.50 -25.31
N ARG A 355 2.16 -19.18 -24.84
CA ARG A 355 1.61 -19.74 -23.59
C ARG A 355 1.46 -21.26 -23.62
N LEU A 356 1.07 -21.82 -24.76
CA LEU A 356 1.08 -23.26 -24.99
C LEU A 356 2.48 -23.84 -24.85
N ALA A 357 3.49 -23.29 -25.53
CA ALA A 357 4.87 -23.77 -25.41
C ALA A 357 5.41 -23.66 -23.96
N THR A 358 5.10 -22.56 -23.25
CA THR A 358 5.45 -22.38 -21.84
C THR A 358 4.81 -23.46 -20.96
N LEU A 359 3.50 -23.74 -21.13
CA LEU A 359 2.84 -24.84 -20.43
C LEU A 359 3.45 -26.20 -20.77
N GLY A 360 3.82 -26.43 -22.04
CA GLY A 360 4.45 -27.67 -22.48
C GLY A 360 5.79 -27.95 -21.81
N GLY A 361 6.65 -26.93 -21.72
CA GLY A 361 7.89 -26.99 -20.95
C GLY A 361 7.64 -27.28 -19.48
N LEU A 362 6.80 -26.47 -18.82
CA LEU A 362 6.47 -26.66 -17.39
C LEU A 362 5.80 -28.01 -17.09
N ALA A 363 5.06 -28.57 -18.05
CA ALA A 363 4.51 -29.92 -17.97
C ALA A 363 5.61 -30.99 -18.06
N LEU A 364 6.63 -30.81 -18.90
CA LEU A 364 7.78 -31.69 -18.97
C LEU A 364 8.66 -31.59 -17.71
N ASP A 365 8.94 -30.37 -17.24
CA ASP A 365 9.71 -30.06 -16.03
C ASP A 365 9.10 -30.72 -14.77
N SER A 366 7.77 -30.76 -14.70
CA SER A 366 6.99 -31.41 -13.64
C SER A 366 6.74 -32.91 -13.87
N GLY A 367 7.23 -33.48 -14.98
CA GLY A 367 7.14 -34.90 -15.33
C GLY A 367 5.81 -35.34 -15.95
N ASN A 368 4.88 -34.43 -16.25
CA ASN A 368 3.64 -34.70 -16.97
C ASN A 368 3.88 -34.77 -18.50
N VAL A 369 4.59 -35.82 -18.92
CA VAL A 369 4.90 -36.12 -20.32
C VAL A 369 3.64 -36.17 -21.20
N ARG A 370 2.51 -36.63 -20.66
CA ARG A 370 1.23 -36.67 -21.39
C ARG A 370 0.77 -35.27 -21.76
N LEU A 371 0.74 -34.33 -20.82
CA LEU A 371 0.35 -32.95 -21.09
C LEU A 371 1.34 -32.26 -22.05
N ALA A 372 2.64 -32.53 -21.94
CA ALA A 372 3.62 -32.05 -22.91
C ALA A 372 3.32 -32.56 -24.34
N LEU A 373 2.93 -33.84 -24.50
CA LEU A 373 2.49 -34.39 -25.78
C LEU A 373 1.18 -33.74 -26.28
N ASP A 374 0.16 -33.63 -25.44
CA ASP A 374 -1.14 -32.99 -25.76
C ASP A 374 -0.94 -31.51 -26.18
N VAL A 375 -0.04 -30.79 -25.52
CA VAL A 375 0.38 -29.43 -25.88
C VAL A 375 1.13 -29.41 -27.21
N SER A 376 2.03 -30.37 -27.47
CA SER A 376 2.72 -30.47 -28.77
C SER A 376 1.74 -30.70 -29.93
N GLU A 377 0.74 -31.56 -29.72
CA GLU A 377 -0.37 -31.81 -30.64
C GLU A 377 -1.15 -30.51 -30.94
N ARG A 378 -1.41 -29.70 -29.90
CA ARG A 378 -2.11 -28.42 -30.04
C ARG A 378 -1.25 -27.39 -30.81
N LEU A 379 0.02 -27.24 -30.46
CA LEU A 379 0.97 -26.33 -31.13
C LEU A 379 1.14 -26.63 -32.63
N LEU A 380 1.10 -27.91 -33.02
CA LEU A 380 1.12 -28.32 -34.44
C LEU A 380 -0.18 -28.00 -35.19
N LYS A 381 -1.29 -27.79 -34.47
CA LYS A 381 -2.61 -27.42 -34.99
C LYS A 381 -2.90 -25.90 -34.92
N GLU A 382 -2.09 -25.13 -34.18
CA GLU A 382 -2.17 -23.66 -34.15
C GLU A 382 -1.69 -23.03 -35.46
N PRO A 383 -2.24 -21.87 -35.87
CA PRO A 383 -1.73 -21.10 -36.99
C PRO A 383 -0.35 -20.47 -36.68
N GLY A 384 0.37 -20.14 -37.75
CA GLY A 384 1.72 -19.55 -37.69
C GLY A 384 2.84 -20.59 -37.63
N THR A 385 3.85 -20.43 -38.48
CA THR A 385 5.02 -21.32 -38.52
C THR A 385 5.79 -21.35 -37.19
N PRO A 386 5.97 -20.24 -36.45
CA PRO A 386 6.62 -20.26 -35.14
C PRO A 386 5.86 -20.98 -34.02
N SER A 387 4.55 -21.26 -34.20
CA SER A 387 3.76 -22.10 -33.28
C SER A 387 4.07 -23.58 -33.52
N ARG A 388 4.02 -24.00 -34.79
CA ARG A 388 4.32 -25.39 -35.20
C ARG A 388 5.77 -25.76 -34.94
N ALA A 389 6.70 -24.83 -35.12
CA ALA A 389 8.11 -25.02 -34.76
C ALA A 389 8.29 -25.34 -33.26
N ARG A 390 7.63 -24.60 -32.37
CA ARG A 390 7.59 -24.91 -30.93
C ARG A 390 6.95 -26.28 -30.66
N GLY A 391 5.92 -26.66 -31.42
CA GLY A 391 5.31 -28.00 -31.35
C GLY A 391 6.26 -29.15 -31.72
N HIS A 392 7.09 -28.99 -32.75
CA HIS A 392 8.15 -29.96 -33.07
C HIS A 392 9.27 -29.97 -32.03
N THR A 393 9.63 -28.80 -31.53
CA THR A 393 10.66 -28.62 -30.49
C THR A 393 10.29 -29.37 -29.20
N LEU A 394 9.07 -29.17 -28.69
CA LEU A 394 8.57 -29.89 -27.51
C LEU A 394 8.52 -31.41 -27.71
N ARG A 395 8.33 -31.90 -28.96
CA ARG A 395 8.45 -33.34 -29.27
C ARG A 395 9.89 -33.85 -29.23
N ALA A 396 10.87 -33.02 -29.60
CA ALA A 396 12.29 -33.37 -29.47
C ALA A 396 12.67 -33.51 -27.98
N GLU A 397 12.21 -32.59 -27.14
CA GLU A 397 12.45 -32.62 -25.68
C GLU A 397 11.77 -33.80 -25.00
N VAL A 398 10.48 -34.04 -25.31
CA VAL A 398 9.77 -35.23 -24.79
C VAL A 398 10.48 -36.51 -25.22
N ALA A 399 10.91 -36.62 -26.48
CA ALA A 399 11.61 -37.80 -26.95
C ALA A 399 12.96 -38.02 -26.24
N LEU A 400 13.71 -36.95 -25.91
CA LEU A 400 14.90 -37.05 -25.07
C LEU A 400 14.55 -37.49 -23.64
N ALA A 401 13.50 -36.90 -23.05
CA ALA A 401 13.02 -37.23 -21.70
C ALA A 401 12.49 -38.67 -21.56
N THR A 402 12.04 -39.29 -22.66
CA THR A 402 11.58 -40.68 -22.73
C THR A 402 12.55 -41.63 -23.41
N ASP A 403 13.82 -41.23 -23.61
CA ASP A 403 14.89 -42.05 -24.19
C ASP A 403 14.64 -42.56 -25.64
N ASP A 404 13.77 -41.88 -26.41
CA ASP A 404 13.45 -42.21 -27.81
C ASP A 404 14.33 -41.42 -28.81
N ALA A 405 15.48 -41.98 -29.15
CA ALA A 405 16.38 -41.42 -30.16
C ALA A 405 15.76 -41.32 -31.57
N ALA A 406 14.79 -42.18 -31.91
CA ALA A 406 14.11 -42.18 -33.21
C ALA A 406 12.96 -41.15 -33.27
N GLY A 407 12.35 -40.85 -32.12
CA GLY A 407 11.45 -39.71 -31.92
C GLY A 407 12.19 -38.38 -32.03
N LEU A 408 13.34 -38.26 -31.35
CA LEU A 408 14.18 -37.05 -31.38
C LEU A 408 14.58 -36.69 -32.82
N ALA A 409 15.13 -37.65 -33.57
CA ALA A 409 15.55 -37.44 -34.95
C ALA A 409 14.38 -36.98 -35.85
N ARG A 410 13.21 -37.64 -35.77
CA ARG A 410 12.02 -37.26 -36.56
C ARG A 410 11.42 -35.92 -36.14
N ALA A 411 11.57 -35.51 -34.88
CA ALA A 411 11.10 -34.20 -34.42
C ALA A 411 11.95 -33.07 -35.03
N ILE A 412 13.28 -33.24 -35.04
CA ILE A 412 14.24 -32.29 -35.62
C ILE A 412 14.14 -32.27 -37.15
N GLU A 413 14.07 -33.43 -37.81
CA GLU A 413 13.84 -33.54 -39.26
C GLU A 413 12.60 -32.76 -39.72
N ARG A 414 11.48 -32.88 -38.99
CA ARG A 414 10.24 -32.14 -39.29
C ARG A 414 10.35 -30.65 -39.00
N LEU A 415 11.08 -30.25 -37.95
CA LEU A 415 11.36 -28.83 -37.66
C LEU A 415 12.18 -28.18 -38.79
N LEU A 416 13.18 -28.87 -39.32
CA LEU A 416 14.00 -28.38 -40.43
C LEU A 416 13.24 -28.42 -41.78
N THR A 417 12.41 -29.44 -42.01
CA THR A 417 11.51 -29.48 -43.17
C THR A 417 10.51 -28.31 -43.15
N LEU A 418 9.95 -27.98 -41.97
CA LEU A 418 9.09 -26.81 -41.79
C LEU A 418 9.84 -25.49 -42.09
N ARG A 419 11.16 -25.44 -41.86
CA ARG A 419 12.03 -24.29 -42.18
C ARG A 419 12.41 -24.19 -43.66
N GLN A 420 12.46 -25.32 -44.37
CA GLN A 420 12.72 -25.45 -45.80
C GLN A 420 11.46 -25.27 -46.67
N GLN A 421 10.26 -25.32 -46.10
CA GLN A 421 9.02 -24.99 -46.79
C GLN A 421 8.86 -23.46 -46.88
N GLU A 422 9.57 -22.83 -47.84
CA GLU A 422 9.81 -21.38 -48.01
C GLU A 422 8.57 -20.45 -48.10
N ARG A 423 7.34 -20.97 -47.95
CA ARG A 423 6.07 -20.23 -48.04
C ARG A 423 5.71 -19.45 -46.77
N ALA A 424 6.67 -19.18 -45.89
CA ALA A 424 6.48 -18.40 -44.67
C ALA A 424 7.18 -17.03 -44.76
N ALA A 425 6.67 -16.03 -44.05
CA ALA A 425 7.30 -14.71 -44.04
C ALA A 425 8.72 -14.75 -43.45
N VAL A 426 9.63 -13.91 -43.96
CA VAL A 426 11.04 -13.87 -43.50
C VAL A 426 11.15 -13.70 -41.98
N LYS A 427 10.28 -12.88 -41.37
CA LYS A 427 10.19 -12.69 -39.92
C LYS A 427 9.84 -13.97 -39.14
N ASP A 428 9.01 -14.84 -39.71
CA ASP A 428 8.67 -16.13 -39.12
C ASP A 428 9.81 -17.13 -39.29
N LEU A 429 10.48 -17.15 -40.46
CA LEU A 429 11.66 -17.98 -40.70
C LEU A 429 12.82 -17.60 -39.77
N ASP A 430 13.04 -16.30 -39.52
CA ASP A 430 13.99 -15.78 -38.53
C ASP A 430 13.66 -16.23 -37.10
N GLU A 431 12.38 -16.30 -36.73
CA GLU A 431 11.94 -16.81 -35.42
C GLU A 431 12.09 -18.34 -35.33
N VAL A 432 11.89 -19.08 -36.43
CA VAL A 432 12.17 -20.52 -36.51
C VAL A 432 13.66 -20.80 -36.36
N ASP A 433 14.53 -20.04 -37.02
CA ASP A 433 15.99 -20.16 -36.84
C ASP A 433 16.38 -20.00 -35.36
N ARG A 434 15.82 -19.01 -34.64
CA ARG A 434 16.03 -18.84 -33.19
C ARG A 434 15.57 -20.05 -32.36
N ILE A 435 14.43 -20.65 -32.72
CA ILE A 435 13.90 -21.85 -32.04
C ILE A 435 14.84 -23.04 -32.25
N VAL A 436 15.37 -23.23 -33.47
CA VAL A 436 16.36 -24.28 -33.76
C VAL A 436 17.67 -24.05 -33.00
N LEU A 437 18.16 -22.81 -32.93
CA LEU A 437 19.35 -22.48 -32.14
C LEU A 437 19.18 -22.75 -30.65
N ALA A 438 18.04 -22.35 -30.08
CA ALA A 438 17.72 -22.63 -28.69
C ALA A 438 17.60 -24.14 -28.44
N LEU A 439 17.07 -24.93 -29.40
CA LEU A 439 17.03 -26.39 -29.31
C LEU A 439 18.44 -27.01 -29.30
N ALA A 440 19.32 -26.55 -30.19
CA ALA A 440 20.71 -26.98 -30.19
C ALA A 440 21.42 -26.69 -28.85
N GLN A 441 21.20 -25.50 -28.28
CA GLN A 441 21.76 -25.12 -26.98
C GLN A 441 21.18 -25.94 -25.81
N ALA A 442 19.88 -26.21 -25.81
CA ALA A 442 19.21 -27.02 -24.78
C ALA A 442 19.65 -28.49 -24.81
N LEU A 443 19.73 -29.11 -25.99
CA LEU A 443 20.20 -30.49 -26.14
C LEU A 443 21.65 -30.66 -25.66
N VAL A 444 22.51 -29.67 -25.90
CA VAL A 444 23.88 -29.63 -25.35
C VAL A 444 23.89 -29.35 -23.86
N THR A 445 22.92 -28.59 -23.33
CA THR A 445 22.85 -28.30 -21.89
C THR A 445 22.40 -29.53 -21.12
N ALA A 446 21.30 -30.16 -21.53
CA ALA A 446 20.75 -31.37 -20.94
C ALA A 446 21.67 -32.61 -21.09
N SER A 447 22.63 -32.58 -22.02
CA SER A 447 23.53 -33.73 -22.21
C SER A 447 24.45 -33.99 -21.00
N ALA A 448 24.78 -32.96 -20.20
CA ALA A 448 25.61 -33.13 -19.00
C ALA A 448 24.96 -34.05 -17.95
N ASP A 449 23.64 -34.05 -17.88
CA ASP A 449 22.86 -34.69 -16.82
C ASP A 449 22.13 -35.96 -17.28
N LEU A 450 21.95 -36.14 -18.60
CA LEU A 450 21.18 -37.24 -19.19
C LEU A 450 22.00 -38.28 -19.96
N THR A 451 23.23 -37.97 -20.41
CA THR A 451 23.86 -38.81 -21.47
C THR A 451 24.80 -39.90 -20.98
N GLU A 452 24.28 -41.13 -20.99
CA GLU A 452 25.10 -42.30 -21.33
C GLU A 452 25.86 -42.05 -22.65
N ALA A 453 27.06 -42.64 -22.78
CA ALA A 453 27.93 -42.46 -23.94
C ALA A 453 27.26 -42.73 -25.31
N ARG A 454 26.21 -43.57 -25.35
CA ARG A 454 25.41 -43.87 -26.55
C ARG A 454 24.72 -42.65 -27.17
N TRP A 455 24.39 -41.64 -26.36
CA TRP A 455 23.64 -40.45 -26.81
C TRP A 455 24.52 -39.40 -27.49
N ARG A 456 25.81 -39.31 -27.13
CA ARG A 456 26.77 -38.35 -27.71
C ARG A 456 26.80 -38.37 -29.26
N PRO A 457 26.99 -39.51 -29.96
CA PRO A 457 26.95 -39.54 -31.43
C PRO A 457 25.57 -39.20 -32.02
N VAL A 458 24.47 -39.48 -31.30
CA VAL A 458 23.13 -39.09 -31.74
C VAL A 458 23.01 -37.56 -31.71
N LEU A 459 23.37 -36.92 -30.60
CA LEU A 459 23.34 -35.47 -30.44
C LEU A 459 24.27 -34.75 -31.42
N THR A 460 25.51 -35.23 -31.62
CA THR A 460 26.42 -34.68 -32.64
C THR A 460 25.78 -34.69 -34.03
N ARG A 461 25.12 -35.79 -34.43
CA ARG A 461 24.41 -35.87 -35.71
C ARG A 461 23.22 -34.90 -35.81
N GLN A 462 22.48 -34.69 -34.73
CA GLN A 462 21.37 -33.73 -34.71
C GLN A 462 21.85 -32.27 -34.74
N LEU A 463 22.93 -31.95 -34.03
CA LEU A 463 23.58 -30.64 -34.11
C LEU A 463 24.05 -30.32 -35.53
N GLU A 464 24.64 -31.30 -36.23
CA GLU A 464 25.07 -31.12 -37.61
C GLU A 464 23.89 -30.93 -38.57
N ALA A 465 22.81 -31.70 -38.42
CA ALA A 465 21.58 -31.49 -39.19
C ALA A 465 20.99 -30.08 -38.95
N MET A 466 20.97 -29.61 -37.70
CA MET A 466 20.51 -28.26 -37.36
C MET A 466 21.45 -27.17 -37.90
N ARG A 467 22.78 -27.37 -37.89
CA ARG A 467 23.75 -26.45 -38.50
C ARG A 467 23.49 -26.26 -39.99
N GLN A 468 23.22 -27.35 -40.71
CA GLN A 468 22.92 -27.34 -42.15
C GLN A 468 21.51 -26.80 -42.48
N GLY A 469 20.58 -26.85 -41.52
CA GLY A 469 19.17 -26.52 -41.73
C GLY A 469 18.72 -25.10 -41.36
N VAL A 470 19.56 -24.33 -40.64
CA VAL A 470 19.30 -22.89 -40.35
C VAL A 470 19.89 -21.97 -41.43
N HIS A 471 19.48 -20.70 -41.43
CA HIS A 471 20.14 -19.69 -42.26
C HIS A 471 21.64 -19.54 -41.91
N SER A 472 22.50 -19.66 -42.92
CA SER A 472 23.97 -19.52 -42.87
C SER A 472 24.55 -18.42 -41.95
N ARG A 473 23.88 -17.27 -41.77
CA ARG A 473 24.30 -16.23 -40.80
C ARG A 473 24.44 -16.76 -39.36
N HIS A 474 23.71 -17.82 -39.02
CA HIS A 474 23.68 -18.46 -37.71
C HIS A 474 24.64 -19.65 -37.58
N GLU A 475 25.23 -20.14 -38.67
CA GLU A 475 26.09 -21.34 -38.65
C GLU A 475 27.23 -21.22 -37.62
N LYS A 476 27.75 -20.00 -37.44
CA LYS A 476 28.82 -19.64 -36.50
C LYS A 476 28.50 -19.88 -35.03
N THR A 477 27.24 -20.14 -34.64
CA THR A 477 26.90 -20.47 -33.25
C THR A 477 27.04 -21.96 -32.94
N PHE A 478 27.23 -22.83 -33.93
CA PHE A 478 27.34 -24.28 -33.72
C PHE A 478 28.73 -24.77 -33.26
N PRO A 479 29.88 -24.23 -33.71
CA PRO A 479 31.19 -24.70 -33.23
C PRO A 479 31.37 -24.65 -31.70
N PRO A 480 30.93 -23.60 -30.97
CA PRO A 480 30.94 -23.60 -29.51
C PRO A 480 30.02 -24.67 -28.88
N LEU A 481 28.92 -25.03 -29.54
CA LEU A 481 28.00 -26.07 -29.07
C LEU A 481 28.56 -27.48 -29.28
N PHE A 482 29.32 -27.71 -30.36
CA PHE A 482 30.09 -28.94 -30.54
C PHE A 482 31.19 -29.08 -29.49
N ALA A 483 32.02 -28.05 -29.29
CA ALA A 483 33.05 -28.05 -28.24
C ALA A 483 32.44 -28.30 -26.84
N ALA A 484 31.35 -27.61 -26.50
CA ALA A 484 30.64 -27.82 -25.23
C ALA A 484 30.04 -29.24 -25.08
N LEU A 485 29.66 -29.92 -26.17
CA LEU A 485 29.27 -31.33 -26.14
C LEU A 485 30.49 -32.26 -26.01
N GLU A 486 31.66 -31.82 -26.48
CA GLU A 486 32.89 -32.61 -26.44
C GLU A 486 33.60 -32.58 -25.07
N ASP A 487 33.73 -31.40 -24.46
CA ASP A 487 34.35 -31.19 -23.15
C ASP A 487 33.56 -31.85 -21.99
N ARG A 488 32.27 -32.11 -22.19
CA ARG A 488 31.39 -32.75 -21.19
C ARG A 488 31.66 -34.26 -21.13
N ALA A 489 32.37 -34.67 -20.08
CA ALA A 489 32.55 -36.08 -19.75
C ALA A 489 31.21 -36.73 -19.33
N PRO A 490 30.88 -37.96 -19.78
CA PRO A 490 29.63 -38.62 -19.43
C PRO A 490 29.64 -39.04 -17.96
N GLN A 491 28.66 -38.57 -17.18
CA GLN A 491 28.47 -39.02 -15.80
C GLN A 491 27.89 -40.44 -15.78
N ALA A 492 28.37 -41.28 -14.85
CA ALA A 492 27.78 -42.60 -14.62
C ALA A 492 26.36 -42.46 -14.07
N ALA A 493 25.38 -43.08 -14.75
CA ALA A 493 23.95 -42.89 -14.46
C ALA A 493 23.61 -43.18 -12.98
N ALA A 494 23.25 -42.12 -12.24
CA ALA A 494 22.93 -42.17 -10.82
C ALA A 494 21.57 -42.85 -10.57
N LYS A 495 21.57 -44.19 -10.54
CA LYS A 495 20.39 -45.04 -10.28
C LYS A 495 19.53 -44.47 -9.15
N GLY A 496 18.32 -44.04 -9.49
CA GLY A 496 17.31 -43.54 -8.55
C GLY A 496 17.07 -42.03 -8.56
N LYS A 497 17.97 -41.21 -9.13
CA LYS A 497 17.67 -39.79 -9.40
C LYS A 497 17.17 -39.60 -10.83
N ARG A 498 15.92 -39.13 -11.00
CA ARG A 498 15.51 -38.45 -12.24
C ARG A 498 16.30 -37.16 -12.33
N ALA A 499 17.09 -36.98 -13.38
CA ALA A 499 17.84 -35.74 -13.61
C ALA A 499 16.87 -34.58 -13.89
N GLN A 500 16.98 -33.50 -13.12
CA GLN A 500 16.27 -32.25 -13.38
C GLN A 500 17.11 -31.39 -14.33
N ALA A 501 17.02 -31.70 -15.63
CA ALA A 501 17.86 -31.07 -16.65
C ALA A 501 17.11 -30.90 -17.98
N PHE A 502 16.03 -30.12 -17.94
CA PHE A 502 15.35 -29.66 -19.15
C PHE A 502 15.56 -28.14 -19.26
N VAL A 503 16.20 -27.71 -20.35
CA VAL A 503 16.18 -26.31 -20.77
C VAL A 503 15.03 -26.20 -21.75
N ALA A 504 13.85 -25.81 -21.26
CA ALA A 504 12.63 -25.80 -22.06
C ALA A 504 12.68 -24.75 -23.19
N VAL A 505 12.97 -25.22 -24.39
CA VAL A 505 13.25 -24.45 -25.60
C VAL A 505 12.00 -23.72 -26.07
N GLY A 506 12.07 -22.40 -26.05
CA GLY A 506 10.93 -21.59 -26.43
C GLY A 506 9.85 -21.52 -25.34
N GLN A 507 10.18 -21.83 -24.08
CA GLN A 507 9.72 -20.99 -22.98
C GLN A 507 10.16 -19.54 -23.29
N VAL A 508 9.28 -18.82 -23.97
CA VAL A 508 9.22 -17.38 -23.79
C VAL A 508 8.64 -17.20 -22.38
N SER A 509 9.26 -16.37 -21.55
CA SER A 509 8.69 -16.00 -20.26
C SER A 509 7.34 -15.32 -20.50
N VAL A 510 6.25 -16.06 -20.27
CA VAL A 510 4.89 -15.54 -20.21
C VAL A 510 4.41 -15.88 -18.82
N GLY A 511 4.25 -14.86 -17.99
CA GLY A 511 4.53 -14.95 -16.58
C GLY A 511 6.03 -15.00 -16.29
N ALA A 512 6.42 -14.45 -15.14
CA ALA A 512 7.65 -14.86 -14.49
C ALA A 512 7.47 -16.31 -13.98
N PRO A 513 8.55 -17.11 -13.82
CA PRO A 513 8.45 -18.31 -12.98
C PRO A 513 7.92 -17.91 -11.59
N PRO A 514 7.16 -18.76 -10.89
CA PRO A 514 6.47 -18.41 -9.64
C PRO A 514 7.47 -18.14 -8.50
N GLY A 515 8.01 -16.92 -8.50
CA GLY A 515 8.85 -16.34 -7.46
C GLY A 515 8.03 -15.38 -6.60
N MET A 516 8.47 -15.22 -5.36
CA MET A 516 7.84 -14.33 -4.39
C MET A 516 8.23 -12.89 -4.68
N LEU A 517 7.26 -12.05 -5.03
CA LEU A 517 7.45 -10.60 -5.10
C LEU A 517 7.78 -10.07 -3.69
N PRO A 518 8.63 -9.02 -3.57
CA PRO A 518 8.81 -8.34 -2.30
C PRO A 518 7.47 -7.78 -1.78
N PRO A 519 7.36 -7.45 -0.48
CA PRO A 519 6.22 -6.67 0.01
C PRO A 519 6.11 -5.35 -0.77
N PRO A 520 4.90 -4.88 -1.11
CA PRO A 520 4.74 -3.59 -1.78
C PRO A 520 5.09 -2.43 -0.84
N GLY A 521 5.27 -1.22 -1.40
CA GLY A 521 5.43 -0.02 -0.59
C GLY A 521 4.22 0.21 0.32
N PHE A 522 4.46 0.42 1.62
CA PHE A 522 3.40 0.69 2.59
C PHE A 522 2.89 2.13 2.43
N SER A 523 1.58 2.30 2.31
CA SER A 523 0.91 3.60 2.24
C SER A 523 -0.48 3.49 2.86
N VAL A 524 -0.82 4.46 3.71
CA VAL A 524 -2.10 4.59 4.41
C VAL A 524 -2.44 6.07 4.57
N GLU A 525 -3.73 6.39 4.67
CA GLU A 525 -4.17 7.67 5.20
C GLU A 525 -3.96 7.65 6.73
N TRP A 526 -3.07 8.52 7.23
CA TRP A 526 -2.72 8.63 8.64
C TRP A 526 -3.74 9.49 9.41
N PRO A 527 -4.53 8.91 10.35
CA PRO A 527 -5.57 9.62 11.06
C PRO A 527 -5.06 10.84 11.84
N GLU A 528 -5.88 11.87 11.85
CA GLU A 528 -5.65 13.12 12.57
C GLU A 528 -5.70 12.91 14.10
N PRO A 529 -4.62 13.20 14.85
CA PRO A 529 -4.64 13.08 16.31
C PRO A 529 -5.44 14.21 16.97
N TYR A 530 -6.01 13.96 18.16
CA TYR A 530 -6.73 15.00 18.90
C TYR A 530 -5.87 16.24 19.15
N SER A 531 -6.52 17.41 19.12
CA SER A 531 -5.83 18.69 19.30
C SER A 531 -5.04 18.77 20.60
N LEU A 532 -3.86 19.39 20.53
CA LEU A 532 -3.01 19.70 21.69
C LEU A 532 -3.57 20.90 22.49
N LEU A 533 -4.52 21.64 21.91
CA LEU A 533 -5.25 22.72 22.54
C LEU A 533 -6.65 22.26 22.96
N VAL A 534 -7.15 22.79 24.07
CA VAL A 534 -8.48 22.48 24.61
C VAL A 534 -9.26 23.78 24.80
N LEU A 535 -10.54 23.75 24.43
CA LEU A 535 -11.51 24.84 24.56
C LEU A 535 -12.68 24.37 25.44
N PRO A 536 -13.38 25.27 26.17
CA PRO A 536 -14.51 24.90 27.04
C PRO A 536 -15.77 24.51 26.25
N LEU A 537 -16.63 23.68 26.86
CA LEU A 537 -17.98 23.38 26.35
C LEU A 537 -19.05 24.37 26.83
N PRO A 538 -20.25 24.39 26.20
CA PRO A 538 -21.33 25.31 26.56
C PRO A 538 -21.90 25.10 27.97
N ASP A 539 -21.69 23.93 28.55
CA ASP A 539 -22.10 23.54 29.90
C ASP A 539 -21.06 23.89 30.99
N GLY A 540 -19.96 24.57 30.61
CA GLY A 540 -18.87 24.91 31.51
C GLY A 540 -17.94 23.74 31.84
N THR A 541 -18.19 22.53 31.33
CA THR A 541 -17.23 21.43 31.40
C THR A 541 -16.07 21.70 30.43
N ALA A 542 -14.91 21.10 30.71
CA ALA A 542 -14.04 20.69 29.63
C ALA A 542 -14.58 19.35 29.12
N ARG A 543 -14.90 19.23 27.83
CA ARG A 543 -15.04 17.89 27.24
C ARG A 543 -13.71 17.20 27.45
N ALA A 544 -13.72 16.03 28.07
CA ALA A 544 -12.54 15.19 28.11
C ALA A 544 -12.28 14.69 26.68
N TRP A 545 -11.49 15.43 25.91
CA TRP A 545 -10.83 14.99 24.67
C TRP A 545 -9.70 13.97 24.98
N PHE A 546 -9.93 13.16 26.01
CA PHE A 546 -9.03 12.23 26.68
C PHE A 546 -9.94 11.14 27.26
N PRO A 547 -9.75 9.85 26.95
CA PRO A 547 -10.61 8.81 27.50
C PRO A 547 -10.41 8.68 29.01
N ARG A 548 -11.53 8.52 29.72
CA ARG A 548 -11.61 7.69 30.93
C ARG A 548 -12.69 6.66 30.69
N GLU A 549 -12.44 5.44 31.15
CA GLU A 549 -13.18 4.24 30.75
C GLU A 549 -14.65 4.29 31.19
N SER A 550 -15.50 3.63 30.40
CA SER A 550 -16.84 3.17 30.75
C SER A 550 -17.70 4.11 31.61
N LEU A 551 -18.58 4.89 30.95
CA LEU A 551 -19.89 5.13 31.56
C LEU A 551 -20.57 3.76 31.75
N PRO A 552 -21.03 3.40 32.97
CA PRO A 552 -21.91 2.25 33.12
C PRO A 552 -23.19 2.50 32.33
N SER A 553 -23.79 1.44 31.79
CA SER A 553 -25.04 1.53 31.03
C SER A 553 -26.11 2.25 31.83
N SER A 554 -26.60 3.39 31.34
CA SER A 554 -27.75 4.08 31.92
C SER A 554 -28.91 3.11 32.11
N PRO A 555 -29.66 3.18 33.23
CA PRO A 555 -30.75 2.25 33.48
C PRO A 555 -31.80 2.36 32.37
N VAL A 556 -32.34 1.22 31.95
CA VAL A 556 -33.41 1.14 30.97
C VAL A 556 -34.61 1.96 31.48
N SER A 557 -34.95 3.03 30.78
CA SER A 557 -36.20 3.75 30.99
C SER A 557 -37.36 2.78 30.75
N ALA A 558 -38.00 2.34 31.83
CA ALA A 558 -39.17 1.48 31.75
C ALA A 558 -40.28 2.19 30.94
N PRO A 559 -41.00 1.49 30.05
CA PRO A 559 -42.07 2.10 29.28
C PRO A 559 -43.18 2.61 30.21
N ALA A 560 -43.69 3.80 29.91
CA ALA A 560 -44.79 4.39 30.66
C ALA A 560 -46.02 3.47 30.62
N LYS A 561 -46.60 3.16 31.79
CA LYS A 561 -47.86 2.43 31.87
C LYS A 561 -48.99 3.34 31.40
N THR A 562 -49.63 2.99 30.30
CA THR A 562 -50.92 3.56 29.92
C THR A 562 -52.00 2.98 30.84
N GLU A 563 -52.45 3.77 31.83
CA GLU A 563 -53.61 3.39 32.63
C GLU A 563 -54.89 3.64 31.82
N VAL A 564 -55.70 2.58 31.64
CA VAL A 564 -57.02 2.66 30.99
C VAL A 564 -58.08 2.58 32.10
N PRO A 565 -58.83 3.66 32.38
CA PRO A 565 -59.90 3.62 33.37
C PRO A 565 -61.15 2.95 32.78
N HIS A 566 -61.47 1.75 33.27
CA HIS A 566 -62.76 1.09 33.04
C HIS A 566 -63.67 1.24 34.27
N ALA A 567 -64.81 1.92 34.10
CA ALA A 567 -66.04 1.70 34.88
C ALA A 567 -67.20 2.52 34.27
N PRO A 568 -68.47 2.09 34.41
CA PRO A 568 -68.96 0.73 34.71
C PRO A 568 -69.34 -0.07 33.45
#